data_AF-A0A5J4N5H1-F1
#
_entry.id   AF-A0A5J4N5H1-F1
#
_cell.length_a   1.000
_cell.length_b   1.000
_cell.length_c   1.000
_cell.angle_alpha   90.00
_cell.angle_beta   90.00
_cell.angle_gamma   90.00
#
_symmetry.space_group_name_H-M   'P 1'
#
loop_
_entity.id
_entity.type
_entity.pdbx_description
1 polymer ?
#
loop_
_entity_poly.entity_id
_entity_poly.type
_entity_poly.pdbx_seq_one_letter_code
_entity_poly.pdbx_strand_id
1 'polypeptide(L)'
;MTYLDVDVRVRPGIVIVKPLQFFEFECTSNVKGSAPQVLLNNRSIERDPRFQISRPTTEQVIVRAPQGLPDHGGYVFQCLSVRGTHRQVVVRLDSTCPSGQYRCPAGGCIPATAFCDGRFDCPDRSDEDSKYCGE
;
A
#
# COMPACT_ATOMS: atom_id res chain seq x y z
N MET A 1 -22.41 -26.03 -1.47
CA MET A 1 -21.68 -24.74 -1.45
C MET A 1 -20.23 -25.03 -1.10
N THR A 2 -19.37 -25.20 -2.10
CA THR A 2 -17.92 -25.33 -1.88
C THR A 2 -17.38 -23.93 -1.59
N TYR A 3 -16.87 -23.73 -0.37
CA TYR A 3 -16.07 -22.55 -0.07
C TYR A 3 -14.87 -22.56 -1.04
N LEU A 4 -14.72 -21.53 -1.86
CA LEU A 4 -13.50 -21.32 -2.63
C LEU A 4 -12.35 -21.25 -1.62
N ASP A 5 -11.50 -22.29 -1.60
CA ASP A 5 -10.35 -22.36 -0.72
C ASP A 5 -9.38 -21.24 -1.15
N VAL A 6 -9.28 -20.20 -0.33
CA VAL A 6 -8.39 -19.07 -0.62
C VAL A 6 -6.98 -19.50 -0.27
N ASP A 7 -6.19 -19.77 -1.29
CA ASP A 7 -4.87 -20.36 -1.16
C ASP A 7 -3.75 -19.33 -0.90
N VAL A 8 -4.13 -18.11 -0.52
CA VAL A 8 -3.24 -17.07 0.00
C VAL A 8 -3.75 -16.51 1.32
N ARG A 9 -2.84 -16.33 2.27
CA ARG A 9 -3.08 -15.73 3.60
C ARG A 9 -2.34 -14.42 3.72
N VAL A 10 -2.85 -13.53 4.56
CA VAL A 10 -2.25 -12.21 4.80
C VAL A 10 -2.13 -11.91 6.29
N ARG A 11 -1.04 -11.25 6.69
CA ARG A 11 -0.81 -10.90 8.09
C ARG A 11 0.02 -9.61 8.26
N PRO A 12 -0.45 -8.62 9.04
CA PRO A 12 -1.86 -8.46 9.41
C PRO A 12 -2.70 -8.14 8.16
N GLY A 13 -4.01 -8.43 8.19
CA GLY A 13 -4.92 -8.06 7.10
C GLY A 13 -5.33 -6.59 7.12
N ILE A 14 -5.19 -5.92 8.26
CA ILE A 14 -5.42 -4.48 8.44
C ILE A 14 -4.22 -3.90 9.18
N VAL A 15 -3.65 -2.84 8.62
CA VAL A 15 -2.56 -2.06 9.19
C VAL A 15 -3.11 -0.66 9.46
N ILE A 16 -2.94 -0.14 10.68
CA ILE A 16 -3.31 1.24 11.03
C ILE A 16 -2.03 1.97 11.42
N VAL A 17 -1.68 3.01 10.67
CA VAL A 17 -0.45 3.80 10.87
C VAL A 17 -0.69 5.27 10.56
N LYS A 18 0.16 6.16 11.05
CA LYS A 18 0.12 7.57 10.64
C LYS A 18 0.72 7.73 9.23
N PRO A 19 0.38 8.81 8.50
CA PRO A 19 1.04 9.12 7.24
C PRO A 19 2.57 9.16 7.39
N LEU A 20 3.27 8.56 6.42
CA LEU A 20 4.74 8.46 6.36
C LEU A 20 5.39 7.70 7.51
N GLN A 21 4.63 6.84 8.19
CA GLN A 21 5.16 5.95 9.20
C GLN A 21 5.45 4.57 8.60
N PHE A 22 6.55 3.95 9.05
CA PHE A 22 6.91 2.57 8.72
C PHE A 22 5.71 1.64 8.88
N PHE A 23 5.52 0.73 7.92
CA PHE A 23 4.68 -0.43 8.12
C PHE A 23 5.20 -1.65 7.35
N GLU A 24 4.74 -2.82 7.76
CA GLU A 24 4.96 -4.06 7.05
C GLU A 24 3.73 -4.98 7.09
N PHE A 25 3.64 -5.86 6.10
CA PHE A 25 2.70 -6.98 6.09
C PHE A 25 3.28 -8.15 5.29
N GLU A 26 2.71 -9.32 5.51
CA GLU A 26 3.10 -10.58 4.89
C GLU A 26 1.94 -11.14 4.05
N CYS A 27 2.26 -11.62 2.85
CA CYS A 27 1.44 -12.52 2.06
C CYS A 27 2.08 -13.91 2.07
N THR A 28 1.32 -14.96 2.39
CA THR A 28 1.80 -16.35 2.42
C THR A 28 0.92 -17.22 1.52
N SER A 29 1.52 -17.92 0.55
CA SER A 29 0.82 -18.92 -0.26
C SER A 29 0.70 -20.26 0.48
N ASN A 30 -0.44 -20.93 0.36
CA ASN A 30 -0.61 -22.31 0.81
C ASN A 30 -0.23 -23.32 -0.29
N VAL A 31 0.05 -22.85 -1.52
CA VAL A 31 0.49 -23.68 -2.63
C VAL A 31 2.01 -23.78 -2.59
N LYS A 32 2.51 -24.98 -2.26
CA LYS A 32 3.94 -25.27 -2.17
C LYS A 32 4.67 -24.91 -3.47
N GLY A 33 5.83 -24.28 -3.34
CA GLY A 33 6.67 -23.84 -4.44
C GLY A 33 6.16 -22.60 -5.18
N SER A 34 5.15 -21.89 -4.66
CA SER A 34 4.58 -20.73 -5.34
C SER A 34 4.67 -19.46 -4.50
N ALA A 35 5.18 -18.39 -5.10
CA ALA A 35 5.20 -17.06 -4.50
C ALA A 35 3.91 -16.30 -4.84
N PRO A 36 3.21 -15.71 -3.86
CA PRO A 36 2.13 -14.79 -4.16
C PRO A 36 2.68 -13.51 -4.82
N GLN A 37 1.89 -12.92 -5.73
CA GLN A 37 2.16 -11.58 -6.27
C GLN A 37 1.48 -10.54 -5.39
N VAL A 38 2.10 -9.37 -5.20
CA VAL A 38 1.49 -8.25 -4.49
C VAL A 38 1.22 -7.11 -5.45
N LEU A 39 -0.04 -6.69 -5.49
CA LEU A 39 -0.51 -5.62 -6.37
C LEU A 39 -1.02 -4.43 -5.54
N LEU A 40 -0.78 -3.22 -6.03
CA LEU A 40 -1.41 -1.98 -5.59
C LEU A 40 -2.04 -1.32 -6.82
N ASN A 41 -3.33 -1.00 -6.76
CA ASN A 41 -4.08 -0.48 -7.92
C ASN A 41 -3.91 -1.37 -9.18
N ASN A 42 -3.98 -2.70 -9.00
CA ASN A 42 -3.76 -3.72 -10.03
C ASN A 42 -2.36 -3.73 -10.70
N ARG A 43 -1.39 -2.95 -10.19
CA ARG A 43 0.00 -2.97 -10.67
C ARG A 43 0.90 -3.66 -9.66
N SER A 44 1.87 -4.42 -10.15
CA SER A 44 2.86 -5.08 -9.29
C SER A 44 3.74 -4.06 -8.57
N ILE A 45 3.92 -4.23 -7.26
CA ILE A 45 4.75 -3.34 -6.44
C ILE A 45 6.24 -3.71 -6.42
N GLU A 46 6.66 -4.77 -7.11
CA GLU A 46 8.05 -5.29 -7.07
C GLU A 46 9.11 -4.26 -7.48
N ARG A 47 8.73 -3.30 -8.32
CA ARG A 47 9.62 -2.25 -8.84
C ARG A 47 9.28 -0.86 -8.28
N ASP A 48 8.30 -0.76 -7.42
CA ASP A 48 7.91 0.51 -6.81
C ASP A 48 8.91 0.84 -5.70
N PRO A 49 9.67 1.94 -5.80
CA PRO A 49 10.76 2.28 -4.88
C PRO A 49 10.28 2.59 -3.46
N ARG A 50 8.97 2.74 -3.23
CA ARG A 50 8.38 2.96 -1.90
C ARG A 50 8.38 1.68 -1.07
N PHE A 51 8.50 0.51 -1.71
CA PHE A 51 8.40 -0.79 -1.04
C PHE A 51 9.72 -1.56 -1.07
N GLN A 52 10.06 -2.18 0.05
CA GLN A 52 11.09 -3.20 0.14
C GLN A 52 10.43 -4.56 0.24
N ILE A 53 10.70 -5.42 -0.74
CA ILE A 53 10.15 -6.78 -0.82
C ILE A 53 11.19 -7.77 -0.30
N SER A 54 10.80 -8.61 0.66
CA SER A 54 11.63 -9.69 1.21
C SER A 54 10.93 -11.03 1.01
N ARG A 55 11.70 -12.07 0.68
CA ARG A 55 11.20 -13.43 0.39
C ARG A 55 11.94 -14.46 1.26
N PRO A 56 11.53 -14.64 2.52
CA PRO A 56 12.19 -15.59 3.42
C PRO A 56 12.09 -17.05 2.93
N THR A 57 10.98 -17.38 2.26
CA THR A 57 10.76 -18.67 1.60
C THR A 57 10.11 -18.44 0.23
N THR A 58 9.96 -19.50 -0.58
CA THR A 58 9.25 -19.42 -1.86
C THR A 58 7.80 -18.98 -1.70
N GLU A 59 7.14 -19.41 -0.62
CA GLU A 59 5.72 -19.14 -0.35
C GLU A 59 5.45 -17.83 0.38
N GLN A 60 6.48 -17.18 0.92
CA GLN A 60 6.36 -15.97 1.74
C GLN A 60 6.85 -14.73 1.01
N VAL A 61 6.05 -13.67 1.06
CA VAL A 61 6.41 -12.33 0.61
C VAL A 61 6.10 -11.35 1.73
N ILE A 62 7.14 -10.68 2.23
CA ILE A 62 7.00 -9.61 3.20
C ILE A 62 7.21 -8.29 2.48
N VAL A 63 6.23 -7.41 2.60
CA VAL A 63 6.23 -6.05 2.06
C VAL A 63 6.51 -5.10 3.20
N ARG A 64 7.52 -4.25 3.05
CA ARG A 64 7.82 -3.15 3.97
C ARG A 64 7.71 -1.83 3.23
N ALA A 65 7.16 -0.82 3.88
CA ALA A 65 7.24 0.57 3.43
C ALA A 65 8.09 1.34 4.45
N PRO A 66 9.43 1.40 4.27
CA PRO A 66 10.33 1.95 5.28
C PRO A 66 10.04 3.42 5.64
N GLN A 67 9.64 4.21 4.65
CA GLN A 67 9.28 5.62 4.79
C GLN A 67 7.76 5.83 4.90
N GLY A 68 6.99 4.75 5.06
CA GLY A 68 5.54 4.79 4.97
C GLY A 68 5.04 5.28 3.63
N LEU A 69 3.78 5.71 3.61
CA LEU A 69 3.11 6.27 2.44
C LEU A 69 2.38 7.58 2.83
N PRO A 70 2.24 8.53 1.90
CA PRO A 70 1.49 9.76 2.14
C PRO A 70 -0.01 9.47 2.39
N ASP A 71 -0.74 10.49 2.83
CA ASP A 71 -2.18 10.34 3.01
C ASP A 71 -2.93 10.50 1.69
N HIS A 72 -3.49 9.41 1.18
CA HIS A 72 -4.39 9.43 0.02
C HIS A 72 -5.69 8.65 0.28
N GLY A 73 -6.18 8.70 1.52
CA GLY A 73 -7.39 7.94 1.90
C GLY A 73 -7.15 6.45 2.15
N GLY A 74 -5.90 6.08 2.40
CA GLY A 74 -5.47 4.70 2.66
C GLY A 74 -5.11 3.91 1.40
N TYR A 75 -4.69 2.68 1.60
CA TYR A 75 -4.19 1.81 0.53
C TYR A 75 -4.76 0.40 0.65
N VAL A 76 -5.11 -0.19 -0.49
CA VAL A 76 -5.58 -1.58 -0.57
C VAL A 76 -4.64 -2.37 -1.44
N PHE A 77 -3.88 -3.27 -0.82
CA PHE A 77 -3.01 -4.21 -1.51
C PHE A 77 -3.76 -5.51 -1.79
N GLN A 78 -3.49 -6.14 -2.93
CA GLN A 78 -3.98 -7.46 -3.26
C GLN A 78 -2.82 -8.44 -3.28
N CYS A 79 -2.84 -9.43 -2.38
CA CYS A 79 -1.98 -10.61 -2.47
C CYS A 79 -2.68 -11.63 -3.37
N LEU A 80 -2.14 -11.86 -4.57
CA LEU A 80 -2.69 -12.75 -5.60
C LEU A 80 -1.93 -14.08 -5.59
N SER A 81 -2.65 -15.18 -5.55
CA SER A 81 -2.09 -16.51 -5.71
C SER A 81 -1.92 -16.89 -7.18
N VAL A 82 -1.01 -17.83 -7.47
CA VAL A 82 -0.85 -18.48 -8.77
C VAL A 82 -2.11 -19.20 -9.27
N ARG A 83 -3.06 -19.53 -8.38
CA ARG A 83 -4.37 -20.11 -8.73
C ARG A 83 -5.46 -19.06 -9.00
N GLY A 84 -5.12 -17.78 -8.93
CA GLY A 84 -6.03 -16.67 -9.21
C GLY A 84 -6.90 -16.21 -8.04
N THR A 85 -6.83 -16.86 -6.87
CA THR A 85 -7.47 -16.36 -5.65
C THR A 85 -6.66 -15.21 -5.06
N HIS A 86 -7.31 -14.29 -4.33
CA HIS A 86 -6.62 -13.16 -3.71
C HIS A 86 -7.18 -12.83 -2.33
N ARG A 87 -6.35 -12.16 -1.53
CA ARG A 87 -6.73 -11.51 -0.26
C ARG A 87 -6.26 -10.06 -0.26
N GLN A 88 -7.04 -9.21 0.40
CA GLN A 88 -6.68 -7.80 0.55
C GLN A 88 -5.95 -7.54 1.86
N VAL A 89 -4.97 -6.64 1.82
CA VAL A 89 -4.41 -5.98 2.98
C VAL A 89 -4.81 -4.52 2.93
N VAL A 90 -5.49 -4.04 3.98
CA VAL A 90 -5.97 -2.67 4.07
C VAL A 90 -5.04 -1.87 4.98
N VAL A 91 -4.36 -0.88 4.42
CA VAL A 91 -3.57 0.09 5.18
C VAL A 91 -4.43 1.34 5.38
N ARG A 92 -4.83 1.57 6.61
CA ARG A 92 -5.58 2.77 7.02
C ARG A 92 -4.62 3.79 7.60
N LEU A 93 -4.79 5.03 7.20
CA LEU A 93 -3.97 6.14 7.66
C LEU A 93 -4.73 6.91 8.73
N ASP A 94 -4.19 6.90 9.95
CA ASP A 94 -4.69 7.68 11.08
C ASP A 94 -4.17 9.11 10.95
N SER A 95 -4.90 9.90 10.16
CA SER A 95 -4.56 11.28 9.84
C SER A 95 -5.18 12.24 10.84
N THR A 96 -4.41 13.24 11.27
CA THR A 96 -4.93 14.37 12.04
C THR A 96 -5.60 15.41 11.14
N CYS A 97 -5.52 15.26 9.81
CA CYS A 97 -6.17 16.17 8.88
C CYS A 97 -7.69 15.96 8.86
N PRO A 98 -8.49 17.03 8.67
CA PRO A 98 -9.92 16.90 8.47
C PRO A 98 -10.29 15.96 7.32
N SER A 99 -11.47 15.35 7.37
CA SER A 99 -11.96 14.51 6.28
C SER A 99 -11.96 15.26 4.95
N GLY A 100 -11.48 14.61 3.89
CA GLY A 100 -11.32 15.23 2.57
C GLY A 100 -10.06 16.08 2.42
N GLN A 101 -9.18 16.09 3.43
CA GLN A 101 -7.84 16.66 3.35
C GLN A 101 -6.77 15.59 3.53
N TYR A 102 -5.64 15.82 2.90
CA TYR A 102 -4.49 14.94 2.91
C TYR A 102 -3.29 15.66 3.53
N ARG A 103 -2.51 14.91 4.31
CA ARG A 103 -1.35 15.43 5.03
C ARG A 103 -0.13 15.49 4.12
N CYS A 104 0.46 16.66 3.99
CA CYS A 104 1.74 16.84 3.31
C CYS A 104 2.88 16.19 4.13
N PRO A 105 3.95 15.67 3.49
CA PRO A 105 5.14 15.16 4.14
C PRO A 105 5.85 16.15 5.06
N ALA A 106 6.08 17.38 4.60
CA ALA A 106 6.60 18.45 5.45
C ALA A 106 5.60 18.96 6.52
N GLY A 107 4.38 18.40 6.54
CA GLY A 107 3.29 18.83 7.40
C GLY A 107 2.37 19.85 6.74
N GLY A 108 1.21 20.07 7.37
CA GLY A 108 0.09 20.77 6.75
C GLY A 108 -0.93 19.79 6.17
N CYS A 109 -2.15 20.30 5.97
CA CYS A 109 -3.26 19.56 5.36
C CYS A 109 -3.76 20.37 4.18
N ILE A 110 -3.86 19.73 3.02
CA ILE A 110 -4.41 20.34 1.81
C ILE A 110 -5.64 19.54 1.36
N PRO A 111 -6.60 20.14 0.64
CA PRO A 111 -7.73 19.40 0.09
C PRO A 111 -7.26 18.22 -0.76
N ALA A 112 -7.95 17.09 -0.70
CA ALA A 112 -7.64 15.92 -1.52
C ALA A 112 -7.64 16.24 -3.03
N THR A 113 -8.45 17.22 -3.45
CA THR A 113 -8.54 17.71 -4.82
C THR A 113 -7.37 18.60 -5.25
N ALA A 114 -6.53 19.03 -4.30
CA ALA A 114 -5.34 19.84 -4.56
C ALA A 114 -4.08 18.97 -4.69
N PHE A 115 -4.20 17.64 -4.61
CA PHE A 115 -3.10 16.75 -4.97
C PHE A 115 -3.10 16.51 -6.48
N CYS A 116 -1.93 16.66 -7.11
CA CYS A 116 -1.72 16.46 -8.55
C CYS A 116 -2.61 17.36 -9.43
N ASP A 117 -2.87 18.59 -8.98
CA ASP A 117 -3.70 19.58 -9.68
C ASP A 117 -2.87 20.56 -10.56
N GLY A 118 -1.55 20.42 -10.53
CA GLY A 118 -0.60 21.26 -11.24
C GLY A 118 -0.15 22.50 -10.47
N ARG A 119 -0.48 22.60 -9.18
CA ARG A 119 -0.07 23.69 -8.28
C ARG A 119 0.62 23.14 -7.06
N PHE A 120 1.56 23.92 -6.52
CA PHE A 120 2.27 23.55 -5.31
C PHE A 120 1.54 24.11 -4.08
N ASP A 121 0.69 23.29 -3.48
CA ASP A 121 -0.09 23.57 -2.28
C ASP A 121 0.59 23.02 -1.02
N CYS A 122 1.36 21.92 -1.11
CA CYS A 122 2.19 21.49 0.01
C CYS A 122 3.41 22.42 0.21
N PRO A 123 3.85 22.67 1.46
CA PRO A 123 5.03 23.50 1.72
C PRO A 123 6.32 22.99 1.07
N ASP A 124 6.42 21.68 0.88
CA ASP A 124 7.51 20.99 0.21
C ASP A 124 7.21 20.65 -1.26
N ARG A 125 6.06 21.07 -1.79
CA ARG A 125 5.62 20.86 -3.18
C ARG A 125 5.43 19.39 -3.55
N SER A 126 5.39 18.52 -2.55
CA SER A 126 5.32 17.07 -2.74
C SER A 126 3.96 16.60 -3.28
N ASP A 127 2.93 17.42 -3.17
CA ASP A 127 1.63 17.22 -3.81
C ASP A 127 1.69 17.14 -5.33
N GLU A 128 2.79 17.58 -5.95
CA GLU A 128 3.04 17.52 -7.39
C GLU A 128 4.28 16.68 -7.75
N ASP A 129 4.88 15.99 -6.78
CA ASP A 129 6.01 15.10 -7.07
C ASP A 129 5.50 13.88 -7.84
N SER A 130 6.14 13.58 -8.98
CA SER A 130 5.94 12.37 -9.79
C SER A 130 5.94 11.05 -9.00
N LYS A 131 6.57 11.01 -7.82
CA LYS A 131 6.53 9.86 -6.91
C LYS A 131 5.13 9.59 -6.35
N TYR A 132 4.32 10.63 -6.22
CA TYR A 132 2.96 10.58 -5.66
C TYR A 132 1.90 10.83 -6.73
N CYS A 133 2.24 11.60 -7.76
CA CYS A 133 1.42 11.82 -8.95
C CYS A 133 1.82 10.87 -10.08
N GLY A 134 1.05 9.79 -10.23
CA GLY A 134 1.24 8.80 -11.28
C GLY A 134 -0.07 8.15 -11.69
N GLU A 135 -0.54 8.48 -12.89
CA GLU A 135 -1.55 7.76 -13.68
C GLU A 135 -0.95 6.48 -14.32
#